data_AF-A0A2C9CET9-F1
#
_entry.id   AF-A0A2C9CET9-F1
#
_cell.length_a   1.000
_cell.length_b   1.000
_cell.length_c   1.000
_cell.angle_alpha   90.00
_cell.angle_beta   90.00
_cell.angle_gamma   90.00
#
_symmetry.space_group_name_H-M   'P 1'
#
loop_
_entity.id
_entity.type
_entity.pdbx_description
1 polymer ?
#
loop_
_entity_poly.entity_id
_entity_poly.type
_entity_poly.pdbx_seq_one_letter_code
_entity_poly.pdbx_strand_id
1 'polypeptide(L)'
;MKRGILLFIVSLVCIVFTVKSDAYALVSDGLEGTWKGYYSSSILSSTSVTVKLKKKSSTKYSGTYKAGNGAKGKIILKIKDTGKQRIKMKSTTSGCSGSYRGNITNNDGSYIEFDFTGNDCSGSHKNGEGYVEKQ
;
A
#
# COMPACT_ATOMS: atom_id res chain seq x y z
N MET A 1 3.91 48.81 31.57
CA MET A 1 4.41 47.43 31.42
C MET A 1 3.47 46.65 30.49
N LYS A 2 3.74 46.58 29.18
CA LYS A 2 2.93 45.79 28.21
C LYS A 2 3.77 45.39 27.00
N ARG A 3 4.69 44.43 27.14
CA ARG A 3 5.35 43.73 26.02
C ARG A 3 5.81 42.36 26.51
N GLY A 4 5.06 41.29 26.22
CA GLY A 4 5.45 39.96 26.71
C GLY A 4 4.56 38.77 26.37
N ILE A 5 3.72 38.82 25.32
CA ILE A 5 2.80 37.70 25.00
C ILE A 5 2.87 37.25 23.52
N LEU A 6 3.70 37.87 22.67
CA LEU A 6 3.70 37.58 21.21
C LEU A 6 4.69 36.50 20.75
N LEU A 7 5.48 35.88 21.64
CA LEU A 7 6.56 34.95 21.26
C LEU A 7 6.24 33.46 21.45
N PHE A 8 5.14 33.10 22.12
CA PHE A 8 4.83 31.68 22.41
C PHE A 8 4.00 30.97 21.33
N ILE A 9 3.26 31.71 20.50
CA ILE A 9 2.34 31.11 19.51
C ILE A 9 3.09 30.60 18.26
N VAL A 10 4.24 31.20 17.92
CA VAL A 10 5.04 30.80 16.74
C VAL A 10 5.78 29.47 16.98
N SER A 11 6.13 29.15 18.23
CA SER A 11 6.83 27.90 18.57
C SER A 11 5.93 26.66 18.49
N LEU A 12 4.65 26.79 18.87
CA LEU A 12 3.72 25.65 18.89
C LEU A 12 3.33 25.17 17.48
N VAL A 13 3.23 26.09 16.52
CA VAL A 13 2.90 25.76 15.12
C VAL A 13 4.03 24.96 14.48
N CYS A 14 5.30 25.30 14.72
CA CYS A 14 6.43 24.53 14.22
C CYS A 14 6.43 23.08 14.73
N ILE A 15 6.11 22.85 16.01
CA ILE A 15 6.08 21.51 16.60
C ILE A 15 5.04 20.62 15.90
N VAL A 16 3.84 21.13 15.62
CA VAL A 16 2.76 20.34 14.99
C VAL A 16 3.10 19.94 13.55
N PHE A 17 3.84 20.77 12.81
CA PHE A 17 4.29 20.42 11.46
C PHE A 17 5.39 19.36 11.45
N THR A 18 6.30 19.34 12.44
CA THR A 18 7.33 18.31 12.53
C THR A 18 6.77 16.94 12.90
N VAL A 19 5.80 16.83 13.82
CA VAL A 19 5.30 15.50 14.24
C VAL A 19 4.56 14.75 13.13
N LYS A 20 3.89 15.47 12.21
CA LYS A 20 3.23 14.82 11.06
C LYS A 20 4.24 14.23 10.08
N SER A 21 5.37 14.92 9.85
CA SER A 21 6.43 14.46 8.95
C SER A 21 6.94 13.06 9.31
N ASP A 22 7.20 12.83 10.60
CA ASP A 22 7.91 11.62 11.04
C ASP A 22 7.02 10.37 11.04
N ALA A 23 5.72 10.53 11.32
CA ALA A 23 4.77 9.42 11.23
C ALA A 23 4.61 8.91 9.78
N TYR A 24 4.68 9.80 8.78
CA TYR A 24 4.63 9.40 7.37
C TYR A 24 5.93 8.75 6.90
N ALA A 25 7.08 9.20 7.40
CA ALA A 25 8.38 8.62 7.08
C ALA A 25 8.49 7.16 7.55
N LEU A 26 8.06 6.87 8.79
CA LEU A 26 8.09 5.53 9.38
C LEU A 26 7.27 4.49 8.59
N VAL A 27 6.10 4.88 8.10
CA VAL A 27 5.25 3.98 7.29
C VAL A 27 5.83 3.74 5.90
N SER A 28 6.60 4.69 5.35
CA SER A 28 7.18 4.56 4.01
C SER A 28 8.41 3.64 3.99
N ASP A 29 9.34 3.77 4.94
CA ASP A 29 10.61 3.01 4.87
C ASP A 29 10.46 1.50 5.11
N GLY A 30 9.31 1.06 5.64
CA GLY A 30 9.03 -0.35 5.92
C GLY A 30 8.56 -1.20 4.74
N LEU A 31 8.07 -0.61 3.64
CA LEU A 31 7.35 -1.35 2.57
C LEU A 31 8.25 -2.10 1.57
N GLU A 32 9.51 -1.72 1.44
CA GLU A 32 10.44 -2.41 0.54
C GLU A 32 10.75 -3.81 1.05
N GLY A 33 10.71 -4.80 0.15
CA GLY A 33 11.02 -6.19 0.50
C GLY A 33 10.20 -7.21 -0.27
N THR A 34 10.33 -8.46 0.18
CA THR A 34 9.48 -9.57 -0.26
C THR A 34 8.45 -9.85 0.82
N TRP A 35 7.21 -10.05 0.40
CA TRP A 35 6.07 -10.30 1.27
C TRP A 35 5.37 -11.57 0.80
N LYS A 36 4.86 -12.38 1.72
CA LYS A 36 4.08 -13.59 1.41
C LYS A 36 2.80 -13.62 2.24
N GLY A 37 1.73 -14.16 1.67
CA GLY A 37 0.49 -14.36 2.39
C GLY A 37 -0.60 -14.83 1.46
N TYR A 38 -1.82 -14.31 1.61
CA TYR A 38 -3.01 -14.80 0.92
C TYR A 38 -3.94 -13.66 0.51
N TYR A 39 -4.80 -13.92 -0.48
CA TYR A 39 -5.92 -13.05 -0.80
C TYR A 39 -7.13 -13.84 -1.28
N SER A 40 -8.30 -13.24 -1.17
CA SER A 40 -9.58 -13.75 -1.67
C SER A 40 -10.33 -12.65 -2.44
N SER A 41 -11.44 -13.02 -3.09
CA SER A 41 -12.38 -12.10 -3.73
C SER A 41 -13.70 -12.81 -4.01
N SER A 42 -14.69 -12.10 -4.55
CA SER A 42 -16.01 -12.66 -4.92
C SER A 42 -15.98 -13.91 -5.82
N ILE A 43 -14.91 -14.16 -6.57
CA ILE A 43 -14.78 -15.32 -7.46
C ILE A 43 -13.63 -16.27 -7.10
N LEU A 44 -12.90 -15.98 -6.02
CA LEU A 44 -11.75 -16.76 -5.58
C LEU A 44 -11.74 -16.86 -4.06
N SER A 45 -11.96 -18.07 -3.53
CA SER A 45 -12.12 -18.30 -2.09
C SER A 45 -10.87 -17.96 -1.27
N SER A 46 -9.69 -18.37 -1.71
CA SER A 46 -8.39 -17.91 -1.20
C SER A 46 -7.25 -18.46 -2.07
N THR A 47 -6.17 -17.71 -2.23
CA THR A 47 -4.93 -18.22 -2.82
C THR A 47 -3.71 -17.54 -2.22
N SER A 48 -2.57 -18.24 -2.20
CA SER A 48 -1.33 -17.66 -1.74
C SER A 48 -0.83 -16.59 -2.70
N VAL A 49 -0.06 -15.62 -2.20
CA VAL A 49 0.56 -14.58 -3.01
C VAL A 49 1.95 -14.26 -2.47
N THR A 50 2.88 -14.06 -3.39
CA THR A 50 4.18 -13.45 -3.11
C THR A 50 4.25 -12.09 -3.79
N VAL A 51 4.54 -11.05 -3.02
CA VAL A 51 4.69 -9.68 -3.48
C VAL A 51 6.14 -9.26 -3.30
N LYS A 52 6.71 -8.58 -4.29
CA LYS A 52 8.04 -7.94 -4.18
C LYS A 52 7.89 -6.47 -4.46
N LEU A 53 8.21 -5.61 -3.49
CA LEU A 53 8.15 -4.16 -3.62
C LEU A 53 9.56 -3.56 -3.60
N LYS A 54 9.75 -2.53 -4.42
CA LYS A 54 10.95 -1.69 -4.45
C LYS A 54 10.55 -0.23 -4.38
N LYS A 55 11.21 0.53 -3.51
CA LYS A 55 11.05 1.97 -3.40
C LYS A 55 11.53 2.65 -4.68
N LYS A 56 10.77 3.65 -5.12
CA LYS A 56 11.09 4.48 -6.29
C LYS A 56 11.26 5.95 -5.92
N SER A 57 10.50 6.41 -4.94
CA SER A 57 10.66 7.70 -4.29
C SER A 57 10.09 7.62 -2.87
N SER A 58 10.12 8.71 -2.11
CA SER A 58 9.49 8.81 -0.79
C SER A 58 8.00 8.41 -0.78
N THR A 59 7.30 8.58 -1.90
CA THR A 59 5.84 8.37 -2.00
C THR A 59 5.44 7.27 -2.98
N LYS A 60 6.40 6.56 -3.59
CA LYS A 60 6.11 5.63 -4.69
C LYS A 60 6.93 4.35 -4.59
N TYR A 61 6.24 3.23 -4.77
CA TYR A 61 6.82 1.90 -4.85
C TYR A 61 6.37 1.23 -6.15
N SER A 62 7.21 0.33 -6.65
CA SER A 62 6.88 -0.55 -7.77
C SER A 62 7.22 -1.98 -7.42
N GLY A 63 6.48 -2.93 -7.96
CA GLY A 63 6.70 -4.32 -7.62
C GLY A 63 6.08 -5.29 -8.59
N THR A 64 6.12 -6.55 -8.19
CA THR A 64 5.43 -7.65 -8.86
C THR A 64 4.72 -8.52 -7.86
N TYR A 65 3.65 -9.18 -8.29
CA TYR A 65 3.02 -10.27 -7.54
C TYR A 65 3.06 -11.57 -8.34
N LYS A 66 3.06 -12.68 -7.62
CA LYS A 66 2.82 -14.03 -8.13
C LYS A 66 1.88 -14.75 -7.17
N ALA A 67 0.71 -15.17 -7.66
CA ALA A 67 -0.28 -15.91 -6.92
C ALA A 67 -0.06 -17.43 -7.07
N GLY A 68 -0.57 -18.21 -6.12
CA GLY A 68 -0.49 -19.67 -6.09
C GLY A 68 -1.21 -20.33 -7.26
N ASN A 69 -2.28 -19.70 -7.77
CA ASN A 69 -2.99 -20.12 -8.98
C ASN A 69 -2.24 -19.78 -10.31
N GLY A 70 -1.01 -19.25 -10.24
CA GLY A 70 -0.19 -18.92 -11.40
C GLY A 70 -0.37 -17.50 -11.95
N ALA A 71 -1.35 -16.73 -11.45
CA ALA A 71 -1.52 -15.34 -11.84
C ALA A 71 -0.29 -14.50 -11.45
N LYS A 72 0.14 -13.60 -12.33
CA LYS A 72 1.29 -12.73 -12.09
C LYS A 72 1.09 -11.35 -12.68
N GLY A 73 1.70 -10.35 -12.09
CA GLY A 73 1.55 -8.99 -12.59
C GLY A 73 2.46 -7.97 -11.94
N LYS A 74 2.26 -6.71 -12.34
CA LYS A 74 2.99 -5.54 -11.84
C LYS A 74 2.15 -4.80 -10.81
N ILE A 75 2.80 -4.28 -9.77
CA ILE A 75 2.23 -3.43 -8.73
C ILE A 75 2.84 -2.04 -8.83
N ILE A 76 1.99 -1.02 -8.69
CA ILE A 76 2.38 0.36 -8.43
C ILE A 76 1.65 0.81 -7.17
N LEU A 77 2.39 1.16 -6.14
CA LEU A 77 1.86 1.70 -4.90
C LEU A 77 2.23 3.17 -4.79
N LYS A 78 1.26 4.00 -4.38
CA LYS A 78 1.44 5.42 -4.14
C LYS A 78 0.92 5.79 -2.76
N ILE A 79 1.77 6.40 -1.96
CA ILE A 79 1.41 7.01 -0.67
C ILE A 79 0.97 8.44 -0.98
N LYS A 80 -0.24 8.81 -0.58
CA LYS A 80 -0.75 10.19 -0.71
C LYS A 80 -0.39 11.00 0.54
N ASP A 81 -0.38 12.31 0.39
CA ASP A 81 -0.14 13.28 1.48
C ASP A 81 -1.14 13.16 2.63
N THR A 82 -2.30 12.52 2.39
CA THR A 82 -3.30 12.23 3.42
C THR A 82 -3.03 10.93 4.19
N GLY A 83 -1.87 10.29 4.01
CA GLY A 83 -1.55 8.96 4.55
C GLY A 83 -2.24 7.78 3.86
N LYS A 84 -3.14 8.05 2.89
CA LYS A 84 -3.85 6.99 2.16
C LYS A 84 -2.91 6.32 1.16
N GLN A 85 -2.82 5.00 1.22
CA GLN A 85 -1.94 4.20 0.39
C GLN A 85 -2.75 3.51 -0.69
N ARG A 86 -2.56 3.91 -1.96
CA ARG A 86 -3.30 3.35 -3.10
C ARG A 86 -2.47 2.36 -3.88
N ILE A 87 -3.07 1.22 -4.18
CA ILE A 87 -2.50 0.15 -4.97
C ILE A 87 -3.11 0.18 -6.37
N LYS A 88 -2.27 0.06 -7.40
CA LYS A 88 -2.68 -0.28 -8.76
C LYS A 88 -1.95 -1.54 -9.18
N MET A 89 -2.69 -2.51 -9.70
CA MET A 89 -2.13 -3.78 -10.17
C MET A 89 -2.54 -4.02 -11.62
N LYS A 90 -1.64 -4.59 -12.41
CA LYS A 90 -1.90 -5.00 -13.78
C LYS A 90 -1.40 -6.42 -13.99
N SER A 91 -2.30 -7.33 -14.37
CA SER A 91 -1.93 -8.70 -14.72
C SER A 91 -1.05 -8.70 -15.96
N THR A 92 -0.03 -9.55 -15.94
CA THR A 92 0.84 -9.89 -17.06
C THR A 92 0.82 -11.40 -17.33
N THR A 93 -0.21 -12.09 -16.85
CA THR A 93 -0.43 -13.50 -17.15
C THR A 93 -0.76 -13.66 -18.64
N SER A 94 -0.09 -14.58 -19.33
CA SER A 94 -0.36 -14.83 -20.75
C SER A 94 -1.80 -15.30 -20.93
N GLY A 95 -2.51 -14.77 -21.92
CA GLY A 95 -3.92 -15.10 -22.18
C GLY A 95 -4.92 -14.57 -21.14
N CYS A 96 -4.47 -13.93 -20.05
CA CYS A 96 -5.35 -13.40 -19.01
C CYS A 96 -4.90 -12.01 -18.54
N SER A 97 -5.33 -11.00 -19.28
CA SER A 97 -5.11 -9.61 -18.89
C SER A 97 -6.12 -9.17 -17.82
N GLY A 98 -5.71 -8.26 -16.95
CA GLY A 98 -6.54 -7.76 -15.86
C GLY A 98 -5.96 -6.50 -15.25
N SER A 99 -6.82 -5.71 -14.61
CA SER A 99 -6.43 -4.47 -13.94
C SER A 99 -7.22 -4.30 -12.65
N TYR A 100 -6.50 -3.94 -11.60
CA TYR A 100 -7.06 -3.87 -10.25
C TYR A 100 -6.61 -2.59 -9.56
N ARG A 101 -7.44 -2.13 -8.63
CA ARG A 101 -7.19 -0.98 -7.76
C ARG A 101 -7.55 -1.37 -6.34
N GLY A 102 -6.77 -0.88 -5.40
CA GLY A 102 -6.96 -1.21 -3.99
C GLY A 102 -6.34 -0.18 -3.09
N ASN A 103 -6.42 -0.44 -1.80
CA ASN A 103 -5.82 0.37 -0.75
C ASN A 103 -5.13 -0.56 0.25
N ILE A 104 -4.04 -0.07 0.86
CA ILE A 104 -3.55 -0.68 2.09
C ILE A 104 -4.46 -0.17 3.21
N THR A 105 -5.05 -1.10 3.95
CA THR A 105 -5.95 -0.84 5.09
C THR A 105 -5.20 -0.83 6.40
N ASN A 106 -4.11 -1.60 6.50
CA ASN A 106 -3.24 -1.67 7.68
C ASN A 106 -1.79 -1.98 7.28
N ASN A 107 -0.82 -1.38 7.97
CA ASN A 107 0.61 -1.62 7.80
C ASN A 107 1.37 -1.22 9.07
N ASP A 108 1.97 -2.19 9.74
CA ASP A 108 2.80 -1.98 10.93
C ASP A 108 4.31 -2.20 10.67
N GLY A 109 4.68 -2.46 9.41
CA GLY A 109 6.05 -2.78 9.00
C GLY A 109 6.40 -4.28 9.03
N SER A 110 5.58 -5.10 9.69
CA SER A 110 5.70 -6.57 9.73
C SER A 110 4.69 -7.26 8.82
N TYR A 111 3.48 -6.70 8.71
CA TYR A 111 2.45 -7.16 7.78
C TYR A 111 1.73 -6.00 7.08
N ILE A 112 1.03 -6.35 6.00
CA ILE A 112 0.19 -5.46 5.22
C ILE A 112 -1.17 -6.12 5.00
N GLU A 113 -2.24 -5.41 5.36
CA GLU A 113 -3.60 -5.73 4.93
C GLU A 113 -3.99 -4.82 3.78
N PHE A 114 -4.73 -5.37 2.82
CA PHE A 114 -5.18 -4.59 1.66
C PHE A 114 -6.54 -5.04 1.16
N ASP A 115 -7.26 -4.08 0.60
CA ASP A 115 -8.42 -4.32 -0.24
C ASP A 115 -8.03 -4.22 -1.72
N PHE A 116 -8.82 -4.84 -2.59
CA PHE A 116 -8.77 -4.59 -4.02
C PHE A 116 -10.09 -4.90 -4.73
N THR A 117 -10.27 -4.27 -5.88
CA THR A 117 -11.29 -4.60 -6.87
C THR A 117 -10.70 -4.50 -8.26
N GLY A 118 -11.22 -5.28 -9.19
CA GLY A 118 -10.78 -5.27 -10.56
C GLY A 118 -11.37 -6.40 -11.37
N ASN A 119 -11.00 -6.46 -12.64
CA ASN A 119 -11.46 -7.52 -13.53
C ASN A 119 -10.27 -8.12 -14.26
N ASP A 120 -10.38 -9.42 -14.53
CA ASP A 120 -9.53 -10.14 -15.48
C ASP A 120 -10.36 -11.03 -16.40
N CYS A 121 -9.70 -11.97 -17.08
CA CYS A 121 -10.35 -12.89 -18.01
C CYS A 121 -11.36 -13.84 -17.33
N SER A 122 -11.25 -14.07 -16.03
CA SER A 122 -12.13 -14.94 -15.24
C SER A 122 -13.38 -14.20 -14.76
N GLY A 123 -13.36 -12.87 -14.79
CA GLY A 123 -14.49 -12.03 -14.44
C GLY A 123 -14.15 -10.91 -13.47
N SER A 124 -15.15 -10.49 -12.71
CA SER A 124 -15.04 -9.37 -11.77
C SER A 124 -14.67 -9.85 -10.36
N HIS A 125 -13.55 -9.37 -9.86
CA HIS A 125 -13.12 -9.51 -8.48
C HIS A 125 -13.64 -8.32 -7.68
N LYS A 126 -14.72 -8.55 -6.93
CA LYS A 126 -15.31 -7.60 -5.99
C LYS A 126 -14.94 -7.99 -4.57
N ASN A 127 -14.87 -7.00 -3.68
CA ASN A 127 -14.57 -7.18 -2.26
C ASN A 127 -13.33 -8.07 -2.05
N GLY A 128 -12.29 -7.81 -2.84
CA GLY A 128 -11.04 -8.53 -2.72
C GLY A 128 -10.31 -8.05 -1.48
N GLU A 129 -9.80 -8.98 -0.69
CA GLU A 129 -9.08 -8.69 0.54
C GLU A 129 -7.85 -9.58 0.61
N GLY A 130 -6.79 -9.11 1.25
CA GLY A 130 -5.60 -9.91 1.42
C GLY A 130 -4.70 -9.41 2.53
N TYR A 131 -3.77 -10.29 2.88
CA TYR A 131 -2.84 -10.16 3.97
C TYR A 131 -1.47 -10.69 3.52
N VAL A 132 -0.40 -9.95 3.78
CA VAL A 132 0.97 -10.41 3.52
C VAL A 132 1.92 -10.03 4.66
N GLU A 133 2.83 -10.93 5.00
CA GLU A 133 3.87 -10.76 6.00
C GLU A 133 5.23 -10.57 5.33
N LYS A 134 6.06 -9.73 5.93
CA LYS A 134 7.42 -9.49 5.48
C LYS A 134 8.26 -10.77 5.64
N GLN A 135 9.14 -11.02 4.67
CA GLN A 135 10.06 -12.17 4.65
C GLN A 135 11.50 -11.76 4.92
#